data_AF-A0AAJ2RCN7-F1
#
_entry.id   AF-A0AAJ2RCN7-F1
#
_cell.length_a   1.000
_cell.length_b   1.000
_cell.length_c   1.000
_cell.angle_alpha   90.00
_cell.angle_beta   90.00
_cell.angle_gamma   90.00
#
_symmetry.space_group_name_H-M   'P 1'
#
loop_
_entity.id
_entity.type
_entity.pdbx_description
1 polymer ?
#
loop_
_entity_poly.entity_id
_entity_poly.type
_entity_poly.pdbx_seq_one_letter_code
_entity_poly.pdbx_strand_id
1 'polypeptide(L)'
;MRNDNITIAVDKNKLYINPIWILLSVWAFVSFLYIISLSPRLYFPFDIVIVTVMAIIIPAVVAYFFVFMFRTVLRKKKAMMEIVFSNMELRRIKYVFYFLVFLSLLEFLIGGYIPLLSKLRGGNLSHFAFGIPSLHGLLMAGFLSLSTISLVLYQKTKNKFYLCIILYTFFWGVLIVSRKVFMVGVTQWIFVYLTLNNISFSKFIKVFLIGLTVVVVFGVVGDIRSGVGHINELGGFKSDSIIEMVPGLNWVYLYMTTPLHNFIYAIQNATPEYNIFFVRTFSPLVPSVIMDILRGGGGSRYDFIATASNVGLWFESEAFNVSTAMLRPYIDNGWIGIQSLMIALGLVSGSIYFSGRSSLAFFSLITISTSCVLSIYSDNFTNLNFIGQFIFYFFIFLRFKFNGKTLFP
;
A
#
# COMPACT_ATOMS: atom_id res chain seq x y z
N MET A 1 8.86 35.76 -16.74
CA MET A 1 8.53 34.91 -15.57
C MET A 1 9.83 34.26 -15.09
N ARG A 2 10.27 34.54 -13.85
CA ARG A 2 11.51 33.94 -13.31
C ARG A 2 11.42 32.42 -13.37
N ASN A 3 12.43 31.80 -13.94
CA ASN A 3 12.51 30.38 -14.20
C ASN A 3 13.02 29.65 -12.94
N ASP A 4 12.36 29.88 -11.81
CA ASP A 4 12.80 29.39 -10.51
C ASP A 4 12.32 27.94 -10.36
N ASN A 5 13.14 27.00 -10.82
CA ASN A 5 12.93 25.59 -10.53
C ASN A 5 12.97 25.37 -9.01
N ILE A 6 12.01 24.63 -8.47
CA ILE A 6 12.02 24.23 -7.07
C ILE A 6 12.89 22.98 -6.97
N THR A 7 14.05 23.11 -6.31
CA THR A 7 14.98 22.00 -6.07
C THR A 7 15.03 21.67 -4.58
N ILE A 8 14.95 20.38 -4.27
CA ILE A 8 15.05 19.83 -2.91
C ILE A 8 16.06 18.69 -2.94
N ALA A 9 17.12 18.82 -2.16
CA ALA A 9 18.13 17.78 -2.00
C ALA A 9 17.70 16.81 -0.88
N VAL A 10 17.79 15.50 -1.15
CA VAL A 10 17.41 14.43 -0.23
C VAL A 10 18.57 13.48 -0.04
N ASP A 11 18.95 13.23 1.21
CA ASP A 11 19.93 12.21 1.54
C ASP A 11 19.29 10.82 1.48
N LYS A 12 19.83 9.96 0.61
CA LYS A 12 19.36 8.57 0.44
C LYS A 12 19.72 7.67 1.60
N ASN A 13 20.71 8.03 2.41
CA ASN A 13 21.16 7.17 3.51
C ASN A 13 20.14 7.05 4.65
N LYS A 14 19.04 7.82 4.60
CA LYS A 14 17.93 7.67 5.53
C LYS A 14 17.27 6.30 5.36
N LEU A 15 17.21 5.53 6.46
CA LEU A 15 16.65 4.17 6.51
C LEU A 15 15.25 4.08 5.87
N TYR A 16 14.41 5.10 6.11
CA TYR A 16 13.01 5.16 5.67
C TYR A 16 12.80 5.33 4.16
N ILE A 17 13.86 5.52 3.38
CA ILE A 17 13.80 5.56 1.91
C ILE A 17 14.02 4.16 1.32
N ASN A 18 14.68 3.27 2.05
CA ASN A 18 15.06 1.95 1.56
C ASN A 18 13.93 0.93 1.76
N PRO A 19 13.28 0.45 0.67
CA PRO A 19 12.13 -0.43 0.82
C PRO A 19 12.44 -1.79 1.42
N ILE A 20 13.68 -2.29 1.26
CA ILE A 20 14.08 -3.60 1.80
C ILE A 20 14.26 -3.55 3.31
N TRP A 21 14.85 -2.47 3.84
CA TRP A 21 14.92 -2.29 5.28
C TRP A 21 13.53 -2.19 5.91
N ILE A 22 12.60 -1.52 5.23
CA ILE A 22 11.20 -1.43 5.69
C ILE A 22 10.52 -2.79 5.67
N LEU A 23 10.70 -3.55 4.58
CA LEU A 23 10.18 -4.92 4.49
C LEU A 23 10.70 -5.77 5.65
N LEU A 24 12.02 -5.78 5.88
CA LEU A 24 12.66 -6.48 6.98
C LEU A 24 12.09 -6.07 8.34
N SER A 25 12.01 -4.76 8.62
CA SER A 25 11.55 -4.26 9.91
C SER A 25 10.08 -4.61 10.20
N VAL A 26 9.19 -4.46 9.23
CA VAL A 26 7.76 -4.71 9.41
C VAL A 26 7.49 -6.19 9.58
N TRP A 27 8.09 -7.04 8.74
CA TRP A 27 7.91 -8.48 8.87
C TRP A 27 8.58 -9.03 10.13
N ALA A 28 9.78 -8.56 10.50
CA ALA A 28 10.39 -8.95 11.78
C ALA A 28 9.54 -8.53 12.98
N PHE A 29 8.97 -7.32 12.95
CA PHE A 29 8.09 -6.83 14.01
C PHE A 29 6.81 -7.66 14.15
N VAL A 30 6.14 -7.98 13.04
CA VAL A 30 4.94 -8.82 13.05
C VAL A 30 5.26 -10.25 13.50
N SER A 31 6.38 -10.83 13.03
CA SER A 31 6.83 -12.13 13.51
C SER A 31 7.08 -12.12 15.01
N PHE A 32 7.77 -11.09 15.52
CA PHE A 32 7.98 -10.94 16.96
C PHE A 32 6.66 -10.90 17.72
N LEU A 33 5.70 -10.07 17.29
CA LEU A 33 4.37 -10.02 17.90
C LEU A 33 3.63 -11.36 17.84
N TYR A 34 3.72 -12.06 16.71
CA TYR A 34 3.12 -13.38 16.54
C TYR A 34 3.71 -14.38 17.53
N ILE A 35 5.04 -14.41 17.66
CA ILE A 35 5.77 -15.37 18.52
C ILE A 35 5.45 -15.18 20.00
N ILE A 36 5.13 -13.95 20.43
CA ILE A 36 4.65 -13.72 21.81
C ILE A 36 3.34 -14.50 22.07
N SER A 37 2.55 -14.80 21.02
CA SER A 37 1.35 -15.63 21.08
C SER A 37 0.39 -15.22 22.21
N LEU A 38 0.10 -13.92 22.32
CA LEU A 38 -0.83 -13.40 23.33
C LEU A 38 -2.26 -13.92 23.11
N SER A 39 -2.59 -14.32 21.89
CA SER A 39 -3.85 -14.96 21.52
C SER A 39 -3.62 -16.44 21.25
N PRO A 40 -4.39 -17.36 21.85
CA PRO A 40 -4.31 -18.79 21.55
C PRO A 40 -4.73 -19.12 20.11
N ARG A 41 -5.37 -18.19 19.38
CA ARG A 41 -5.60 -18.36 17.93
C ARG A 41 -4.30 -18.39 17.13
N LEU A 42 -3.20 -17.85 17.65
CA LEU A 42 -1.91 -17.88 16.99
C LEU A 42 -1.18 -19.19 17.29
N TYR A 43 -1.76 -20.30 16.85
CA TYR A 43 -1.36 -21.65 17.28
C TYR A 43 -0.22 -22.29 16.46
N PHE A 44 0.17 -21.70 15.32
CA PHE A 44 1.29 -22.26 14.55
C PHE A 44 2.62 -22.11 15.30
N PRO A 45 3.46 -23.17 15.30
CA PRO A 45 4.73 -23.17 16.02
C PRO A 45 5.75 -22.22 15.39
N PHE A 46 6.74 -21.83 16.20
CA PHE A 46 7.76 -20.83 15.89
C PHE A 46 8.55 -21.15 14.60
N ASP A 47 8.91 -22.41 14.39
CA ASP A 47 9.68 -22.87 13.24
C ASP A 47 8.93 -22.62 11.92
N ILE A 48 7.63 -22.92 11.86
CA ILE A 48 6.80 -22.68 10.68
C ILE A 48 6.71 -21.18 10.38
N VAL A 49 6.52 -20.35 11.42
CA VAL A 49 6.44 -18.89 11.28
C VAL A 49 7.74 -18.33 10.71
N ILE A 50 8.88 -18.70 11.30
CA ILE A 50 10.19 -18.21 10.86
C ILE A 50 10.52 -18.69 9.45
N VAL A 51 10.32 -19.97 9.13
CA VAL A 51 10.57 -20.51 7.78
C VAL A 51 9.73 -19.77 6.74
N THR A 52 8.44 -19.55 7.03
CA THR A 52 7.53 -18.82 6.14
C THR A 52 8.02 -17.40 5.89
N VAL A 53 8.38 -16.67 6.95
CA VAL A 53 8.81 -15.28 6.84
C VAL A 53 10.16 -15.16 6.15
N MET A 54 11.10 -16.07 6.42
CA MET A 54 12.39 -16.13 5.74
C MET A 54 12.22 -16.44 4.25
N ALA A 55 11.31 -17.35 3.88
CA ALA A 55 11.03 -17.67 2.49
C ALA A 55 10.46 -16.47 1.70
N ILE A 56 9.82 -15.51 2.38
CA ILE A 56 9.36 -14.25 1.78
C ILE A 56 10.51 -13.24 1.66
N ILE A 57 11.26 -13.04 2.75
CA ILE A 57 12.24 -11.95 2.86
C ILE A 57 13.52 -12.24 2.09
N ILE A 58 14.08 -13.45 2.22
CA ILE A 58 15.40 -13.80 1.70
C ILE A 58 15.49 -13.54 0.18
N PRO A 59 14.53 -13.96 -0.66
CA PRO A 59 14.60 -13.69 -2.10
C PRO A 59 14.69 -12.20 -2.44
N ALA A 60 13.92 -11.35 -1.76
CA ALA A 60 13.95 -9.90 -1.96
C ALA A 60 15.30 -9.29 -1.54
N VAL A 61 15.85 -9.72 -0.40
CA VAL A 61 17.15 -9.25 0.12
C VAL A 61 18.28 -9.68 -0.81
N VAL A 62 18.31 -10.95 -1.23
CA VAL A 62 19.33 -11.48 -2.15
C VAL A 62 19.29 -10.74 -3.48
N ALA A 63 18.10 -10.56 -4.08
CA ALA A 63 17.94 -9.81 -5.32
C ALA A 63 18.38 -8.34 -5.19
N TYR A 64 18.05 -7.69 -4.07
CA TYR A 64 18.49 -6.33 -3.79
C TYR A 64 20.02 -6.24 -3.64
N PHE A 65 20.63 -7.19 -2.93
CA PHE A 65 22.08 -7.25 -2.74
C PHE A 65 22.80 -7.56 -4.04
N PHE A 66 22.23 -8.39 -4.91
CA PHE A 66 22.73 -8.62 -6.26
C PHE A 66 22.84 -7.31 -7.05
N VAL A 67 21.81 -6.46 -7.03
CA VAL A 67 21.85 -5.13 -7.65
C VAL A 67 22.91 -4.23 -7.00
N PHE A 68 23.04 -4.29 -5.67
CA PHE A 68 24.06 -3.55 -4.94
C PHE A 68 25.48 -3.92 -5.41
N MET A 69 25.80 -5.22 -5.46
CA MET A 69 27.11 -5.70 -5.91
C MET A 69 27.39 -5.26 -7.34
N PHE A 70 26.45 -5.52 -8.25
CA PHE A 70 26.58 -5.14 -9.66
C PHE A 70 26.83 -3.64 -9.84
N ARG A 71 26.16 -2.79 -9.05
CA ARG A 71 26.34 -1.34 -9.11
C ARG A 71 27.63 -0.85 -8.48
N THR A 72 28.05 -1.46 -7.37
CA THR A 72 29.27 -1.06 -6.66
C THR A 72 30.51 -1.34 -7.51
N VAL A 73 30.48 -2.44 -8.28
CA VAL A 73 31.53 -2.77 -9.27
C VAL A 73 31.54 -1.74 -10.41
N LEU A 74 30.38 -1.27 -10.87
CA LEU A 74 30.28 -0.44 -12.08
C LEU A 74 30.37 1.08 -11.86
N ARG A 75 30.07 1.62 -10.67
CA ARG A 75 30.00 3.08 -10.45
C ARG A 75 30.25 3.51 -9.01
N LYS A 76 30.88 4.68 -8.83
CA LYS A 76 30.98 5.37 -7.52
C LYS A 76 29.59 5.79 -7.00
N LYS A 77 29.33 5.47 -5.73
CA LYS A 77 28.11 5.83 -4.99
C LYS A 77 28.02 7.36 -4.85
N LYS A 78 26.89 7.96 -5.25
CA LYS A 78 26.51 9.32 -4.84
C LYS A 78 25.29 9.21 -3.91
N ALA A 79 25.41 9.83 -2.73
CA ALA A 79 24.45 9.67 -1.62
C ALA A 79 23.17 10.51 -1.76
N MET A 80 23.15 11.49 -2.67
CA MET A 80 22.07 12.48 -2.76
C MET A 80 21.12 12.19 -3.92
N MET A 81 19.84 12.44 -3.69
CA MET A 81 18.78 12.52 -4.69
C MET A 81 18.31 13.97 -4.81
N GLU A 82 18.00 14.42 -6.01
CA GLU A 82 17.50 15.77 -6.25
C GLU A 82 16.07 15.69 -6.76
N ILE A 83 15.14 16.25 -5.97
CA ILE A 83 13.76 16.45 -6.38
C ILE A 83 13.70 17.83 -7.05
N VAL A 84 13.41 17.84 -8.34
CA VAL A 84 13.32 19.06 -9.14
C VAL A 84 11.89 19.18 -9.68
N PHE A 85 11.32 20.38 -9.53
CA PHE A 85 10.08 20.79 -10.16
C PHE A 85 10.30 22.05 -10.98
N SER A 86 10.13 21.92 -12.28
CA SER A 86 10.04 22.99 -13.27
C SER A 86 8.61 23.45 -13.45
N ASN A 87 8.45 24.62 -14.07
CA ASN A 87 7.15 25.19 -14.41
C ASN A 87 6.24 24.23 -15.20
N MET A 88 6.83 23.37 -16.04
CA MET A 88 6.14 22.34 -16.79
C MET A 88 5.54 21.26 -15.88
N GLU A 89 6.34 20.69 -14.97
CA GLU A 89 5.87 19.68 -14.02
C GLU A 89 4.77 20.25 -13.11
N LEU A 90 4.92 21.50 -12.64
CA LEU A 90 3.90 22.19 -11.85
C LEU A 90 2.58 22.38 -12.62
N ARG A 91 2.66 22.66 -13.94
CA ARG A 91 1.48 22.79 -14.81
C ARG A 91 0.81 21.43 -15.04
N ARG A 92 1.60 20.37 -15.27
CA ARG A 92 1.09 18.99 -15.41
C ARG A 92 0.34 18.55 -14.15
N ILE A 93 0.87 18.82 -12.97
CA ILE A 93 0.17 18.53 -11.69
C ILE A 93 -1.22 19.15 -11.66
N LYS A 94 -1.35 20.43 -12.06
CA LYS A 94 -2.65 21.12 -12.13
C LYS A 94 -3.61 20.47 -13.12
N TYR A 95 -3.13 20.17 -14.33
CA TYR A 95 -3.97 19.55 -15.36
C TYR A 95 -4.42 18.14 -14.98
N VAL A 96 -3.52 17.32 -14.45
CA VAL A 96 -3.86 15.98 -13.95
C VAL A 96 -4.86 16.10 -12.81
N PHE A 97 -4.71 17.05 -11.88
CA PHE A 97 -5.68 17.26 -10.82
C PHE A 97 -7.08 17.57 -11.36
N TYR A 98 -7.22 18.57 -12.23
CA TYR A 98 -8.52 18.92 -12.80
C TYR A 98 -9.13 17.78 -13.64
N PHE A 99 -8.30 17.05 -14.38
CA PHE A 99 -8.74 15.88 -15.13
C PHE A 99 -9.27 14.77 -14.22
N LEU A 100 -8.58 14.46 -13.11
CA LEU A 100 -9.04 13.47 -12.15
C LEU A 100 -10.32 13.91 -11.42
N VAL A 101 -10.45 15.19 -11.08
CA VAL A 101 -11.69 15.74 -10.53
C VAL A 101 -12.84 15.61 -11.53
N PHE A 102 -12.60 15.89 -12.81
CA PHE A 102 -13.60 15.70 -13.86
C PHE A 102 -14.03 14.22 -13.97
N LEU A 103 -13.06 13.29 -14.00
CA LEU A 103 -13.34 11.86 -14.07
C LEU A 103 -14.07 11.35 -12.82
N SER A 104 -13.75 11.84 -11.63
CA SER A 104 -14.45 11.44 -10.40
C SER A 104 -15.89 11.93 -10.37
N LEU A 105 -16.16 13.13 -10.87
CA LEU A 105 -17.53 13.63 -11.06
C LEU A 105 -18.29 12.78 -12.07
N LEU A 106 -17.64 12.37 -13.17
CA LEU A 106 -18.23 11.46 -14.14
C LEU A 106 -18.58 10.10 -13.52
N GLU A 107 -17.74 9.55 -12.64
CA GLU A 107 -18.07 8.32 -11.89
C GLU A 107 -19.32 8.49 -11.01
N PHE A 108 -19.47 9.62 -10.33
CA PHE A 108 -20.69 9.89 -9.54
C PHE A 108 -21.93 10.02 -10.41
N LEU A 109 -21.82 10.66 -11.58
CA LEU A 109 -22.93 10.83 -12.52
C LEU A 109 -23.36 9.49 -13.12
N ILE A 110 -22.41 8.66 -13.57
CA ILE A 110 -22.68 7.35 -14.17
C ILE A 110 -23.18 6.37 -13.12
N GLY A 111 -22.59 6.39 -11.91
CA GLY A 111 -23.08 5.58 -10.80
C GLY A 111 -24.47 5.98 -10.33
N GLY A 112 -24.89 7.23 -10.56
CA GLY A 112 -26.19 7.76 -10.13
C GLY A 112 -26.30 8.00 -8.62
N TYR A 113 -25.22 7.80 -7.85
CA TYR A 113 -25.18 8.02 -6.41
C TYR A 113 -23.76 8.33 -5.91
N ILE A 114 -23.68 8.87 -4.69
CA ILE A 114 -22.43 9.03 -3.94
C ILE A 114 -22.46 8.00 -2.80
N PRO A 115 -21.47 7.09 -2.67
CA PRO A 115 -21.52 5.98 -1.70
C PRO A 115 -21.81 6.39 -0.26
N LEU A 116 -21.15 7.45 0.21
CA LEU A 116 -21.39 7.97 1.56
C LEU A 116 -22.83 8.42 1.77
N LEU A 117 -23.37 9.23 0.85
CA LEU A 117 -24.75 9.72 0.96
C LEU A 117 -25.75 8.58 0.89
N SER A 118 -25.49 7.56 0.07
CA SER A 118 -26.35 6.39 0.00
C SER A 118 -26.34 5.58 1.29
N LYS A 119 -25.18 5.40 1.93
CA LYS A 119 -25.08 4.72 3.23
C LYS A 119 -25.79 5.49 4.34
N LEU A 120 -25.65 6.81 4.37
CA LEU A 120 -26.35 7.66 5.35
C LEU A 120 -27.88 7.60 5.20
N ARG A 121 -28.39 7.33 3.99
CA ARG A 121 -29.82 7.10 3.72
C ARG A 121 -30.29 5.67 4.04
N GLY A 122 -29.45 4.83 4.63
CA GLY A 122 -29.77 3.44 4.97
C GLY A 122 -29.62 2.44 3.82
N GLY A 123 -28.98 2.83 2.71
CA GLY A 123 -28.76 1.92 1.58
C GLY A 123 -27.72 0.84 1.89
N ASN A 124 -28.08 -0.43 1.73
CA ASN A 124 -27.18 -1.60 1.84
C ASN A 124 -26.33 -1.80 0.57
N LEU A 125 -25.78 -0.73 0.02
CA LEU A 125 -24.91 -0.83 -1.16
C LEU A 125 -23.49 -1.19 -0.73
N SER A 126 -22.99 -2.29 -1.29
CA SER A 126 -21.58 -2.65 -1.18
C SER A 126 -20.73 -1.55 -1.83
N HIS A 127 -19.76 -1.03 -1.09
CA HIS A 127 -18.81 -0.04 -1.60
C HIS A 127 -17.98 -0.55 -2.79
N PHE A 128 -17.94 -1.87 -3.00
CA PHE A 128 -17.31 -2.50 -4.16
C PHE A 128 -18.12 -2.40 -5.45
N ALA A 129 -19.41 -2.04 -5.38
CA ALA A 129 -20.28 -1.88 -6.53
C ALA A 129 -20.24 -0.47 -7.16
N PHE A 130 -19.58 0.48 -6.49
CA PHE A 130 -19.49 1.86 -6.94
C PHE A 130 -18.27 2.11 -7.85
N GLY A 131 -18.46 2.98 -8.85
CA GLY A 131 -17.42 3.46 -9.76
C GLY A 131 -17.41 2.68 -11.07
N ILE A 132 -16.79 3.27 -12.10
CA ILE A 132 -16.53 2.52 -13.33
C ILE A 132 -15.38 1.60 -13.00
N PRO A 133 -15.56 0.27 -13.11
CA PRO A 133 -14.49 -0.64 -12.77
C PRO A 133 -13.25 -0.29 -13.59
N SER A 134 -12.06 -0.34 -12.97
CA SER A 134 -10.75 0.12 -13.52
C SER A 134 -10.50 1.62 -13.48
N LEU A 135 -11.47 2.44 -13.91
CA LEU A 135 -11.35 3.90 -13.79
C LEU A 135 -11.21 4.30 -12.32
N HIS A 136 -12.01 3.70 -11.46
CA HIS A 136 -11.97 3.94 -10.03
C HIS A 136 -10.59 3.68 -9.40
N GLY A 137 -9.95 2.57 -9.80
CA GLY A 137 -8.63 2.22 -9.30
C GLY A 137 -7.54 3.17 -9.82
N LEU A 138 -7.66 3.60 -11.08
CA LEU A 138 -6.78 4.61 -11.66
C LEU A 138 -6.98 5.97 -10.98
N LEU A 139 -8.21 6.37 -10.66
CA LEU A 139 -8.51 7.59 -9.91
C LEU A 139 -7.89 7.55 -8.52
N MET A 140 -8.00 6.43 -7.79
CA MET A 140 -7.30 6.24 -6.52
C MET A 140 -5.79 6.44 -6.66
N ALA A 141 -5.18 5.81 -7.67
CA ALA A 141 -3.76 5.95 -7.94
C ALA A 141 -3.37 7.40 -8.27
N GLY A 142 -4.18 8.09 -9.07
CA GLY A 142 -3.99 9.49 -9.44
C GLY A 142 -4.06 10.41 -8.24
N PHE A 143 -5.10 10.30 -7.42
CA PHE A 143 -5.24 11.13 -6.23
C PHE A 143 -4.16 10.87 -5.18
N LEU A 144 -3.73 9.61 -4.99
CA LEU A 144 -2.64 9.25 -4.07
C LEU A 144 -1.28 9.79 -4.55
N SER A 145 -0.98 9.63 -5.84
CA SER A 145 0.27 10.13 -6.43
C SER A 145 0.34 11.66 -6.37
N LEU A 146 -0.72 12.36 -6.75
CA LEU A 146 -0.80 13.83 -6.67
C LEU A 146 -0.75 14.33 -5.22
N SER A 147 -1.41 13.64 -4.29
CA SER A 147 -1.38 13.98 -2.86
C SER A 147 0.05 13.89 -2.31
N THR A 148 0.77 12.82 -2.65
CA THR A 148 2.17 12.64 -2.24
C THR A 148 3.08 13.71 -2.80
N ILE A 149 2.95 14.04 -4.10
CA ILE A 149 3.71 15.14 -4.73
C ILE A 149 3.36 16.49 -4.09
N SER A 150 2.07 16.74 -3.88
CA SER A 150 1.55 17.99 -3.34
C SER A 150 2.00 18.20 -1.90
N LEU A 151 2.22 17.15 -1.12
CA LEU A 151 2.78 17.26 0.23
C LEU A 151 4.20 17.84 0.20
N VAL A 152 5.05 17.34 -0.71
CA VAL A 152 6.42 17.86 -0.90
C VAL A 152 6.37 19.34 -1.30
N LEU A 153 5.55 19.68 -2.29
CA LEU A 153 5.41 21.04 -2.78
C LEU A 153 4.82 21.98 -1.72
N TYR A 154 3.83 21.54 -0.94
CA TYR A 154 3.26 22.32 0.15
C TYR A 154 4.27 22.56 1.26
N GLN A 155 5.04 21.55 1.68
CA GLN A 155 6.07 21.72 2.70
C GLN A 155 7.10 22.78 2.31
N LYS A 156 7.49 22.83 1.03
CA LYS A 156 8.50 23.77 0.52
C LYS A 156 7.97 25.15 0.16
N THR A 157 6.79 25.24 -0.45
CA THR A 157 6.25 26.51 -0.99
C THR A 157 5.18 27.15 -0.12
N LYS A 158 4.56 26.39 0.79
CA LYS A 158 3.37 26.78 1.57
C LYS A 158 2.17 27.25 0.73
N ASN A 159 2.16 26.95 -0.57
CA ASN A 159 1.06 27.33 -1.45
C ASN A 159 -0.20 26.51 -1.15
N LYS A 160 -1.30 27.20 -0.82
CA LYS A 160 -2.60 26.62 -0.44
C LYS A 160 -3.22 25.74 -1.52
N PHE A 161 -2.86 25.91 -2.80
CA PHE A 161 -3.34 25.05 -3.88
C PHE A 161 -2.92 23.58 -3.67
N TYR A 162 -1.66 23.33 -3.27
CA TYR A 162 -1.19 21.96 -3.02
C TYR A 162 -1.84 21.37 -1.76
N LEU A 163 -2.15 22.20 -0.77
CA LEU A 163 -2.96 21.78 0.38
C LEU A 163 -4.39 21.42 -0.06
N CYS A 164 -4.97 22.14 -1.01
CA CYS A 164 -6.29 21.83 -1.56
C CYS A 164 -6.30 20.46 -2.25
N ILE A 165 -5.30 20.13 -3.07
CA ILE A 165 -5.17 18.80 -3.69
C ILE A 165 -5.14 17.71 -2.62
N ILE A 166 -4.32 17.90 -1.59
CA ILE A 166 -4.23 17.00 -0.44
C ILE A 166 -5.61 16.80 0.20
N LEU A 167 -6.27 17.87 0.63
CA LEU A 167 -7.56 17.78 1.31
C LEU A 167 -8.63 17.16 0.42
N TYR A 168 -8.62 17.48 -0.87
CA TYR A 168 -9.54 16.89 -1.84
C TYR A 168 -9.35 15.38 -1.98
N THR A 169 -8.12 14.86 -2.02
CA THR A 169 -7.86 13.40 -2.08
C THR A 169 -8.53 12.67 -0.91
N PHE A 170 -8.44 13.20 0.31
CA PHE A 170 -9.04 12.57 1.48
C PHE A 170 -10.55 12.79 1.53
N PHE A 171 -11.03 13.98 1.18
CA PHE A 171 -12.46 14.24 1.04
C PHE A 171 -13.11 13.29 0.03
N TRP A 172 -12.50 13.11 -1.14
CA TRP A 172 -12.93 12.12 -2.12
C TRP A 172 -12.90 10.70 -1.54
N GLY A 173 -11.83 10.33 -0.81
CA GLY A 173 -11.75 9.07 -0.07
C GLY A 173 -12.90 8.85 0.93
N VAL A 174 -13.36 9.90 1.62
CA VAL A 174 -14.54 9.88 2.50
C VAL A 174 -15.82 9.65 1.68
N LEU A 175 -16.02 10.38 0.58
CA LEU A 175 -17.21 10.27 -0.26
C LEU A 175 -17.42 8.85 -0.81
N ILE A 176 -16.33 8.18 -1.18
CA ILE A 176 -16.36 6.79 -1.68
C ILE A 176 -16.23 5.73 -0.58
N VAL A 177 -16.08 6.15 0.69
CA VAL A 177 -15.95 5.28 1.86
C VAL A 177 -14.75 4.30 1.72
N SER A 178 -13.63 4.77 1.17
CA SER A 178 -12.44 3.94 0.92
C SER A 178 -11.39 4.09 2.01
N ARG A 179 -11.31 3.09 2.90
CA ARG A 179 -10.24 2.99 3.91
C ARG A 179 -8.84 2.91 3.30
N LYS A 180 -8.74 2.34 2.10
CA LYS A 180 -7.46 2.14 1.40
C LYS A 180 -6.78 3.47 1.05
N VAL A 181 -7.55 4.49 0.64
CA VAL A 181 -7.00 5.83 0.34
C VAL A 181 -6.35 6.43 1.58
N PHE A 182 -6.97 6.28 2.75
CA PHE A 182 -6.41 6.75 4.01
C PHE A 182 -5.14 6.02 4.40
N MET A 183 -5.17 4.68 4.41
CA MET A 183 -4.02 3.87 4.79
C MET A 183 -2.81 4.17 3.89
N VAL A 184 -2.98 4.12 2.57
CA VAL A 184 -1.88 4.37 1.63
C VAL A 184 -1.42 5.83 1.70
N GLY A 185 -2.34 6.80 1.65
CA GLY A 185 -2.00 8.21 1.62
C GLY A 185 -1.29 8.68 2.90
N VAL A 186 -1.79 8.30 4.08
CA VAL A 186 -1.17 8.65 5.36
C VAL A 186 0.21 7.99 5.49
N THR A 187 0.36 6.71 5.11
CA THR A 187 1.68 6.05 5.17
C THR A 187 2.68 6.71 4.21
N GLN A 188 2.27 7.05 2.99
CA GLN A 188 3.12 7.80 2.04
C GLN A 188 3.55 9.15 2.62
N TRP A 189 2.63 9.87 3.26
CA TRP A 189 2.91 11.15 3.89
C TRP A 189 3.88 11.04 5.05
N ILE A 190 3.74 10.01 5.88
CA ILE A 190 4.70 9.71 6.94
C ILE A 190 6.08 9.54 6.31
N PHE A 191 6.23 8.69 5.30
CA PHE A 191 7.53 8.49 4.64
C PHE A 191 8.11 9.77 4.03
N VAL A 192 7.30 10.58 3.35
CA VAL A 192 7.74 11.88 2.84
C VAL A 192 8.19 12.79 3.99
N TYR A 193 7.40 12.89 5.06
CA TYR A 193 7.72 13.73 6.21
C TYR A 193 9.00 13.29 6.93
N LEU A 194 9.14 11.99 7.23
CA LEU A 194 10.35 11.38 7.82
C LEU A 194 11.58 11.63 6.94
N THR A 195 11.40 11.62 5.62
CA THR A 195 12.50 11.78 4.67
C THR A 195 12.94 13.23 4.52
N LEU A 196 12.00 14.16 4.39
CA LEU A 196 12.31 15.58 4.18
C LEU A 196 12.71 16.30 5.47
N ASN A 197 12.25 15.81 6.62
CA ASN A 197 12.51 16.43 7.91
C ASN A 197 13.50 15.58 8.71
N ASN A 198 14.35 16.24 9.49
CA ASN A 198 15.14 15.55 10.49
C ASN A 198 14.30 15.43 11.76
N ILE A 199 13.79 14.23 12.01
CA ILE A 199 12.99 13.95 13.20
C ILE A 199 13.94 13.64 14.34
N SER A 200 13.96 14.49 15.35
CA SER A 200 14.61 14.18 16.62
C SER A 200 13.85 13.05 17.32
N PHE A 201 14.56 12.25 18.10
CA PHE A 201 13.96 11.16 18.89
C PHE A 201 12.75 11.63 19.72
N SER A 202 12.80 12.84 20.29
CA SER A 202 11.68 13.43 21.03
C SER A 202 10.42 13.64 20.17
N LYS A 203 10.56 14.09 18.91
CA LYS A 203 9.41 14.20 17.99
C LYS A 203 8.85 12.83 17.60
N PHE A 204 9.72 11.84 17.42
CA PHE A 204 9.29 10.46 17.17
C PHE A 204 8.44 9.91 18.32
N ILE A 205 8.89 10.08 19.57
CA ILE A 205 8.11 9.67 20.76
C ILE A 205 6.76 10.38 20.82
N LYS A 206 6.68 11.69 20.54
CA LYS A 206 5.39 12.40 20.49
C LYS A 206 4.44 11.82 19.45
N VAL A 207 4.93 11.53 18.24
CA VAL A 207 4.13 10.91 17.17
C VAL A 207 3.67 9.50 17.59
N PHE A 208 4.56 8.72 18.21
CA PHE A 208 4.24 7.40 18.74
C PHE A 208 3.13 7.45 19.80
N LEU A 209 3.20 8.38 20.75
CA LEU A 209 2.17 8.58 21.78
C LEU A 209 0.82 9.01 21.19
N ILE A 210 0.82 9.87 20.17
CA ILE A 210 -0.39 10.21 19.42
C ILE A 210 -0.95 8.95 18.74
N GLY A 211 -0.09 8.13 18.13
CA GLY A 211 -0.48 6.84 17.56
C GLY A 211 -1.14 5.91 18.59
N LEU A 212 -0.56 5.80 19.79
CA LEU A 212 -1.14 5.02 20.89
C LEU A 212 -2.51 5.55 21.32
N THR A 213 -2.68 6.88 21.36
CA THR A 213 -3.98 7.50 21.65
C THR A 213 -5.02 7.11 20.61
N VAL A 214 -4.64 7.11 19.33
CA VAL A 214 -5.52 6.65 18.23
C VAL A 214 -5.87 5.16 18.38
N VAL A 215 -4.94 4.31 18.80
CA VAL A 215 -5.20 2.89 19.10
C VAL A 215 -6.26 2.74 20.19
N VAL A 216 -6.14 3.49 21.29
CA VAL A 216 -7.12 3.46 22.38
C VAL A 216 -8.50 3.91 21.91
N VAL A 217 -8.57 5.02 21.16
CA VAL A 217 -9.83 5.52 20.59
C VAL A 217 -10.44 4.49 19.64
N PHE A 218 -9.62 3.87 18.78
CA PHE A 218 -10.08 2.84 17.86
C PHE A 218 -10.63 1.60 18.60
N GLY A 219 -9.98 1.20 19.69
CA GLY A 219 -10.45 0.15 20.58
C GLY A 219 -11.83 0.43 21.17
N VAL A 220 -11.97 1.59 21.80
CA VAL A 220 -13.25 2.01 22.41
C VAL A 220 -14.37 2.07 21.36
N VAL A 221 -14.09 2.62 20.17
CA VAL A 221 -15.07 2.65 19.07
C VAL A 221 -15.38 1.24 18.55
N GLY A 222 -14.37 0.37 18.46
CA GLY A 222 -14.52 -1.03 18.08
C GLY A 222 -15.46 -1.80 19.01
N ASP A 223 -15.29 -1.60 20.32
CA ASP A 223 -16.11 -2.22 21.38
C ASP A 223 -17.53 -1.66 21.39
N ILE A 224 -17.71 -0.35 21.19
CA ILE A 224 -19.05 0.25 21.04
C ILE A 224 -19.79 -0.34 19.83
N ARG A 225 -19.09 -0.58 18.72
CA ARG A 225 -19.70 -1.10 17.49
C ARG A 225 -20.03 -2.59 17.56
N SER A 226 -19.15 -3.36 18.19
CA SER A 226 -19.16 -4.82 18.09
C SER A 226 -19.66 -5.51 19.36
N GLY A 227 -19.85 -4.75 20.45
CA GLY A 227 -20.11 -5.26 21.79
C GLY A 227 -18.84 -5.32 22.61
N VAL A 228 -18.91 -4.87 23.87
CA VAL A 228 -17.78 -4.93 24.81
C VAL A 228 -17.38 -6.39 25.01
N GLY A 229 -16.08 -6.69 24.91
CA GLY A 229 -15.55 -8.05 25.09
C GLY A 229 -15.64 -8.95 23.86
N HIS A 230 -16.34 -8.55 22.79
CA HIS A 230 -16.49 -9.37 21.59
C HIS A 230 -15.15 -9.73 20.95
N ILE A 231 -14.21 -8.78 20.91
CA ILE A 231 -12.87 -9.05 20.38
C ILE A 231 -12.04 -9.97 21.30
N ASN A 232 -12.36 -10.05 22.58
CA ASN A 232 -11.69 -10.96 23.50
C ASN A 232 -12.17 -12.39 23.31
N GLU A 233 -13.47 -12.56 23.10
CA GLU A 233 -14.07 -13.84 22.70
C GLU A 233 -13.51 -14.31 21.35
N LEU A 234 -13.44 -13.42 20.36
CA LEU A 234 -12.77 -13.70 19.10
C LEU A 234 -11.29 -14.00 19.34
N GLY A 235 -10.55 -13.17 20.06
CA GLY A 235 -9.14 -13.41 20.31
C GLY A 235 -8.83 -14.67 21.13
N GLY A 236 -9.81 -15.24 21.82
CA GLY A 236 -9.60 -16.25 22.85
C GLY A 236 -8.71 -15.75 23.99
N PHE A 237 -8.68 -14.43 24.25
CA PHE A 237 -7.83 -13.87 25.29
C PHE A 237 -8.31 -14.35 26.67
N LYS A 238 -7.36 -14.68 27.55
CA LYS A 238 -7.68 -14.97 28.95
C LYS A 238 -8.08 -13.67 29.65
N SER A 239 -9.11 -13.76 30.49
CA SER A 239 -9.44 -12.71 31.46
C SER A 239 -8.19 -12.40 32.28
N ASP A 240 -7.83 -11.12 32.40
CA ASP A 240 -6.65 -10.59 33.10
C ASP A 240 -5.32 -10.65 32.32
N SER A 241 -5.36 -10.86 31.00
CA SER A 241 -4.16 -10.76 30.18
C SER A 241 -3.65 -9.31 30.07
N ILE A 242 -2.33 -9.11 29.95
CA ILE A 242 -1.72 -7.77 29.85
C ILE A 242 -2.29 -6.94 28.69
N ILE A 243 -2.85 -7.62 27.68
CA ILE A 243 -3.44 -7.00 26.50
C ILE A 243 -4.83 -6.44 26.74
N GLU A 244 -5.55 -6.95 27.75
CA GLU A 244 -6.85 -6.42 28.20
C GLU A 244 -6.69 -5.16 29.06
N MET A 245 -5.52 -4.97 29.70
CA MET A 245 -5.24 -3.80 30.53
C MET A 245 -5.23 -2.49 29.74
N VAL A 246 -5.00 -2.55 28.41
CA VAL A 246 -4.97 -1.38 27.53
C VAL A 246 -6.10 -1.49 26.51
N PRO A 247 -7.17 -0.67 26.61
CA PRO A 247 -8.28 -0.71 25.67
C PRO A 247 -7.80 -0.56 24.22
N GLY A 248 -8.29 -1.45 23.34
CA GLY A 248 -7.94 -1.45 21.92
C GLY A 248 -6.63 -2.13 21.54
N LEU A 249 -5.78 -2.49 22.50
CA LEU A 249 -4.54 -3.17 22.20
C LEU A 249 -4.79 -4.59 21.64
N ASN A 250 -5.82 -5.27 22.14
CA ASN A 250 -6.35 -6.53 21.62
C ASN A 250 -6.71 -6.46 20.12
N TRP A 251 -7.47 -5.45 19.72
CA TRP A 251 -7.84 -5.18 18.33
C TRP A 251 -6.60 -5.01 17.45
N VAL A 252 -5.70 -4.11 17.87
CA VAL A 252 -4.50 -3.80 17.10
C VAL A 252 -3.57 -4.99 17.00
N TYR A 253 -3.40 -5.75 18.08
CA TYR A 253 -2.58 -6.96 18.09
C TYR A 253 -3.12 -8.03 17.15
N LEU A 254 -4.43 -8.34 17.22
CA LEU A 254 -5.04 -9.32 16.31
C LEU A 254 -5.00 -8.84 14.87
N TYR A 255 -5.29 -7.58 14.59
CA TYR A 255 -5.20 -7.05 13.22
C TYR A 255 -3.78 -7.13 12.67
N MET A 256 -2.74 -6.96 13.50
CA MET A 256 -1.34 -7.09 13.07
C MET A 256 -0.90 -8.54 12.85
N THR A 257 -1.37 -9.49 13.67
CA THR A 257 -0.86 -10.86 13.71
C THR A 257 -1.70 -11.87 12.91
N THR A 258 -3.02 -11.70 12.88
CA THR A 258 -3.93 -12.62 12.18
C THR A 258 -3.71 -12.69 10.66
N PRO A 259 -3.27 -11.64 9.94
CA PRO A 259 -2.97 -11.79 8.52
C PRO A 259 -1.82 -12.77 8.24
N LEU A 260 -0.78 -12.76 9.09
CA LEU A 260 0.31 -13.73 9.01
C LEU A 260 -0.19 -15.14 9.38
N HIS A 261 -1.03 -15.24 10.43
CA HIS A 261 -1.69 -16.50 10.80
C HIS A 261 -2.46 -17.09 9.61
N ASN A 262 -3.35 -16.31 9.00
CA ASN A 262 -4.16 -16.73 7.87
C ASN A 262 -3.31 -17.13 6.66
N PHE A 263 -2.18 -16.45 6.45
CA PHE A 263 -1.27 -16.82 5.38
C PHE A 263 -0.64 -18.21 5.63
N ILE A 264 -0.18 -18.49 6.86
CA ILE A 264 0.33 -19.81 7.23
C ILE A 264 -0.78 -20.87 7.15
N TYR A 265 -1.99 -20.53 7.62
CA TYR A 265 -3.16 -21.38 7.51
C TYR A 265 -3.44 -21.77 6.06
N ALA A 266 -3.44 -20.79 5.15
CA ALA A 266 -3.62 -21.02 3.72
C ALA A 266 -2.50 -21.90 3.14
N ILE A 267 -1.24 -21.73 3.57
CA ILE A 267 -0.14 -22.60 3.13
C ILE A 267 -0.36 -24.07 3.52
N GLN A 268 -0.96 -24.32 4.67
CA GLN A 268 -1.16 -25.67 5.18
C GLN A 268 -2.42 -26.34 4.62
N ASN A 269 -3.45 -25.55 4.29
CA ASN A 269 -4.77 -26.09 3.96
C ASN A 269 -5.15 -25.88 2.49
N ALA A 270 -4.67 -24.82 1.84
CA ALA A 270 -4.98 -24.54 0.45
C ALA A 270 -3.92 -25.15 -0.48
N THR A 271 -4.38 -25.89 -1.50
CA THR A 271 -3.51 -26.36 -2.57
C THR A 271 -3.30 -25.25 -3.61
N PRO A 272 -2.04 -24.97 -4.02
CA PRO A 272 -1.78 -24.09 -5.14
C PRO A 272 -2.40 -24.60 -6.45
N GLU A 273 -2.86 -23.68 -7.28
CA GLU A 273 -3.50 -23.98 -8.57
C GLU A 273 -2.47 -24.22 -9.69
N TYR A 274 -1.20 -23.88 -9.46
CA TYR A 274 -0.11 -23.95 -10.44
C TYR A 274 -0.42 -23.22 -11.76
N ASN A 275 -1.03 -22.04 -11.64
CA ASN A 275 -1.38 -21.17 -12.74
C ASN A 275 -0.16 -20.37 -13.21
N ILE A 276 0.49 -20.85 -14.28
CA ILE A 276 1.70 -20.24 -14.88
C ILE A 276 1.52 -18.76 -15.24
N PHE A 277 0.29 -18.32 -15.51
CA PHE A 277 -0.02 -16.93 -15.88
C PHE A 277 -0.30 -16.01 -14.69
N PHE A 278 -0.22 -16.50 -13.45
CA PHE A 278 -0.38 -15.67 -12.24
C PHE A 278 -1.71 -14.90 -12.23
N VAL A 279 -2.79 -15.56 -12.66
CA VAL A 279 -4.06 -14.88 -12.92
C VAL A 279 -4.61 -14.25 -11.64
N ARG A 280 -4.51 -14.87 -10.46
CA ARG A 280 -5.01 -14.27 -9.22
C ARG A 280 -4.18 -13.06 -8.81
N THR A 281 -2.87 -13.16 -8.95
CA THR A 281 -1.91 -12.11 -8.61
C THR A 281 -2.08 -10.89 -9.50
N PHE A 282 -2.22 -11.07 -10.82
CA PHE A 282 -2.29 -9.96 -11.78
C PHE A 282 -3.70 -9.54 -12.20
N SER A 283 -4.75 -10.34 -11.93
CA SER A 283 -6.14 -9.93 -12.19
C SER A 283 -6.52 -8.55 -11.62
N PRO A 284 -5.99 -8.08 -10.46
CA PRO A 284 -6.34 -6.75 -9.95
C PRO A 284 -5.69 -5.62 -10.77
N LEU A 285 -4.70 -5.91 -11.63
CA LEU A 285 -4.11 -4.96 -12.56
C LEU A 285 -4.96 -4.77 -13.81
N VAL A 286 -5.61 -5.84 -14.27
CA VAL A 286 -6.39 -5.80 -15.49
C VAL A 286 -7.71 -5.07 -15.21
N PRO A 287 -8.02 -4.02 -15.99
CA PRO A 287 -9.32 -3.41 -15.99
C PRO A 287 -10.44 -4.44 -16.08
N SER A 288 -11.41 -4.44 -15.17
CA SER A 288 -12.51 -5.42 -15.21
C SER A 288 -13.36 -5.27 -16.47
N VAL A 289 -13.47 -4.07 -17.06
CA VAL A 289 -14.12 -3.90 -18.37
C VAL A 289 -13.40 -4.73 -19.45
N ILE A 290 -12.07 -4.77 -19.43
CA ILE A 290 -11.28 -5.61 -20.36
C ILE A 290 -11.49 -7.08 -20.02
N MET A 291 -11.51 -7.45 -18.74
CA MET A 291 -11.79 -8.83 -18.33
C MET A 291 -13.18 -9.29 -18.77
N ASP A 292 -14.20 -8.43 -18.67
CA ASP A 292 -15.58 -8.76 -19.02
C ASP A 292 -15.75 -8.90 -20.54
N ILE A 293 -15.09 -8.05 -21.32
CA ILE A 293 -15.04 -8.16 -22.80
C ILE A 293 -14.31 -9.44 -23.21
N LEU A 294 -13.15 -9.73 -22.62
CA LEU A 294 -12.40 -10.96 -22.92
C LEU A 294 -13.13 -12.24 -22.50
N ARG A 295 -14.07 -12.14 -21.55
CA ARG A 295 -14.85 -13.27 -21.01
C ARG A 295 -16.23 -13.43 -21.64
N GLY A 296 -16.61 -12.58 -22.60
CA GLY A 296 -17.91 -12.68 -23.27
C GLY A 296 -19.10 -12.20 -22.43
N GLY A 297 -18.89 -11.29 -21.48
CA GLY A 297 -19.95 -10.59 -20.73
C GLY A 297 -20.73 -11.48 -19.76
N GLY A 298 -20.38 -11.47 -18.46
CA GLY A 298 -21.26 -12.03 -17.43
C GLY A 298 -20.61 -12.46 -16.11
N GLY A 299 -19.28 -12.62 -16.04
CA GLY A 299 -18.62 -13.02 -14.79
C GLY A 299 -18.20 -11.83 -13.96
N SER A 300 -18.81 -11.62 -12.80
CA SER A 300 -18.35 -10.60 -11.85
C SER A 300 -16.90 -10.86 -11.42
N ARG A 301 -16.13 -9.83 -11.04
CA ARG A 301 -14.81 -10.01 -10.40
C ARG A 301 -14.86 -10.91 -9.16
N TYR A 302 -16.04 -11.01 -8.53
CA TYR A 302 -16.31 -11.89 -7.40
C TYR A 302 -16.36 -13.36 -7.80
N ASP A 303 -16.76 -13.69 -9.03
CA ASP A 303 -16.75 -15.06 -9.50
C ASP A 303 -15.33 -15.62 -9.51
N PHE A 304 -14.28 -14.85 -9.76
CA PHE A 304 -12.90 -15.39 -9.72
C PHE A 304 -12.40 -15.69 -8.30
N ILE A 305 -12.90 -14.97 -7.29
CA ILE A 305 -12.61 -15.29 -5.88
C ILE A 305 -13.48 -16.48 -5.49
N ALA A 306 -14.80 -16.43 -5.74
CA ALA A 306 -15.76 -17.47 -5.35
C ALA A 306 -15.66 -18.79 -6.15
N THR A 307 -15.10 -18.81 -7.37
CA THR A 307 -14.83 -20.03 -8.15
C THR A 307 -13.53 -20.72 -7.79
N ALA A 308 -12.73 -20.15 -6.87
CA ALA A 308 -11.73 -21.00 -6.22
C ALA A 308 -12.49 -22.01 -5.37
N SER A 309 -12.37 -23.30 -5.67
CA SER A 309 -13.01 -24.39 -4.90
C SER A 309 -12.63 -24.38 -3.40
N ASN A 310 -11.66 -23.54 -3.00
CA ASN A 310 -10.93 -23.59 -1.74
C ASN A 310 -10.91 -22.24 -0.98
N VAL A 311 -11.76 -21.24 -1.28
CA VAL A 311 -11.73 -19.93 -0.56
C VAL A 311 -11.92 -20.10 0.95
N GLY A 312 -12.76 -21.06 1.36
CA GLY A 312 -12.97 -21.38 2.77
C GLY A 312 -11.70 -21.89 3.48
N LEU A 313 -10.66 -22.29 2.72
CA LEU A 313 -9.37 -22.74 3.24
C LEU A 313 -8.31 -21.62 3.31
N TRP A 314 -8.66 -20.39 2.92
CA TRP A 314 -7.71 -19.26 2.91
C TRP A 314 -7.65 -18.52 4.24
N PHE A 315 -8.69 -18.66 5.08
CA PHE A 315 -8.82 -17.94 6.34
C PHE A 315 -9.27 -18.93 7.41
N GLU A 316 -8.69 -18.81 8.61
CA GLU A 316 -9.08 -19.65 9.75
C GLU A 316 -10.48 -19.29 10.27
N SER A 317 -10.86 -18.01 10.18
CA SER A 317 -12.13 -17.50 10.68
C SER A 317 -12.71 -16.42 9.77
N GLU A 318 -14.04 -16.39 9.63
CA GLU A 318 -14.76 -15.33 8.93
C GLU A 318 -14.56 -13.95 9.56
N ALA A 319 -14.30 -13.90 10.88
CA ALA A 319 -14.06 -12.65 11.60
C ALA A 319 -12.74 -11.98 11.21
N PHE A 320 -11.75 -12.78 10.78
CA PHE A 320 -10.43 -12.33 10.35
C PHE A 320 -10.19 -12.72 8.90
N ASN A 321 -10.91 -12.09 7.98
CA ASN A 321 -10.88 -12.39 6.55
C ASN A 321 -9.79 -11.66 5.75
N VAL A 322 -8.69 -11.28 6.40
CA VAL A 322 -7.58 -10.53 5.81
C VAL A 322 -6.31 -11.37 5.88
N SER A 323 -5.52 -11.38 4.81
CA SER A 323 -4.25 -12.09 4.73
C SER A 323 -3.19 -11.18 4.10
N THR A 324 -1.92 -11.62 4.18
CA THR A 324 -0.78 -10.87 3.65
C THR A 324 -0.83 -10.73 2.12
N ALA A 325 0.01 -9.85 1.58
CA ALA A 325 0.22 -9.70 0.14
C ALA A 325 0.69 -10.99 -0.56
N MET A 326 1.15 -11.99 0.19
CA MET A 326 1.70 -13.23 -0.35
C MET A 326 0.64 -14.28 -0.67
N LEU A 327 -0.61 -14.11 -0.21
CA LEU A 327 -1.67 -15.09 -0.40
C LEU A 327 -1.92 -15.40 -1.88
N ARG A 328 -2.16 -14.37 -2.71
CA ARG A 328 -2.47 -14.59 -4.15
C ARG A 328 -1.31 -15.21 -4.93
N PRO A 329 -0.05 -14.72 -4.80
CA PRO A 329 1.10 -15.39 -5.40
C PRO A 329 1.25 -16.85 -4.97
N TYR A 330 0.94 -17.16 -3.71
CA TYR A 330 0.94 -18.53 -3.22
C TYR A 330 -0.16 -19.39 -3.86
N ILE A 331 -1.40 -18.91 -3.93
CA ILE A 331 -2.47 -19.68 -4.57
C ILE A 331 -2.18 -19.90 -6.06
N ASP A 332 -1.59 -18.93 -6.76
CA ASP A 332 -1.23 -19.11 -8.16
C ASP A 332 -0.15 -20.18 -8.35
N ASN A 333 1.01 -20.12 -7.66
CA ASN A 333 2.15 -21.00 -7.95
C ASN A 333 2.95 -21.47 -6.71
N GLY A 334 2.30 -21.51 -5.54
CA GLY A 334 2.93 -21.88 -4.28
C GLY A 334 4.11 -20.97 -3.93
N TRP A 335 5.16 -21.57 -3.37
CA TRP A 335 6.38 -20.84 -2.99
C TRP A 335 7.07 -20.15 -4.17
N ILE A 336 7.02 -20.73 -5.37
CA ILE A 336 7.62 -20.14 -6.57
C ILE A 336 6.97 -18.78 -6.85
N GLY A 337 5.66 -18.66 -6.65
CA GLY A 337 4.96 -17.42 -6.90
C GLY A 337 5.31 -16.30 -5.94
N ILE A 338 5.50 -16.62 -4.65
CA ILE A 338 5.97 -15.66 -3.65
C ILE A 338 7.39 -15.22 -3.99
N GLN A 339 8.28 -16.18 -4.25
CA GLN A 339 9.69 -15.90 -4.49
C GLN A 339 9.91 -15.06 -5.75
N SER A 340 9.16 -15.33 -6.83
CA SER A 340 9.25 -14.53 -8.06
C SER A 340 8.84 -13.08 -7.83
N LEU A 341 7.74 -12.84 -7.10
CA LEU A 341 7.30 -11.49 -6.74
C LEU A 341 8.34 -10.77 -5.86
N MET A 342 8.90 -11.47 -4.87
CA MET A 342 9.89 -10.91 -3.95
C MET A 342 11.23 -10.61 -4.64
N ILE A 343 11.68 -11.47 -5.55
CA ILE A 343 12.85 -11.21 -6.41
C ILE A 343 12.60 -9.97 -7.27
N ALA A 344 11.43 -9.86 -7.93
CA ALA A 344 11.08 -8.70 -8.73
C ALA A 344 11.09 -7.41 -7.88
N LEU A 345 10.52 -7.46 -6.67
CA LEU A 345 10.55 -6.35 -5.72
C LEU A 345 11.99 -5.96 -5.36
N GLY A 346 12.85 -6.91 -5.03
CA GLY A 346 14.27 -6.68 -4.72
C GLY A 346 15.05 -6.05 -5.87
N LEU A 347 14.87 -6.58 -7.09
CA LEU A 347 15.50 -6.06 -8.29
C LEU A 347 15.05 -4.63 -8.62
N VAL A 348 13.75 -4.38 -8.62
CA VAL A 348 13.16 -3.06 -8.95
C VAL A 348 13.53 -2.04 -7.88
N SER A 349 13.31 -2.35 -6.60
CA SER A 349 13.63 -1.44 -5.49
C SER A 349 15.13 -1.14 -5.41
N GLY A 350 15.99 -2.15 -5.54
CA GLY A 350 17.44 -1.96 -5.59
C GLY A 350 17.87 -1.10 -6.78
N SER A 351 17.31 -1.37 -7.96
CA SER A 351 17.63 -0.60 -9.17
C SER A 351 17.28 0.88 -9.00
N ILE A 352 16.10 1.20 -8.48
CA ILE A 352 15.67 2.59 -8.25
C ILE A 352 16.47 3.22 -7.13
N TYR A 353 16.70 2.54 -6.00
CA TYR A 353 17.41 3.09 -4.85
C TYR A 353 18.86 3.45 -5.18
N PHE A 354 19.60 2.52 -5.80
CA PHE A 354 21.01 2.73 -6.13
C PHE A 354 21.21 3.59 -7.37
N SER A 355 20.34 3.49 -8.38
CA SER A 355 20.54 4.17 -9.67
C SER A 355 19.74 5.47 -9.83
N GLY A 356 18.55 5.54 -9.24
CA GLY A 356 17.60 6.64 -9.43
C GLY A 356 18.04 7.90 -8.71
N ARG A 357 17.99 9.06 -9.38
CA ARG A 357 18.42 10.35 -8.81
C ARG A 357 17.40 11.47 -8.96
N SER A 358 16.27 11.17 -9.62
CA SER A 358 15.25 12.12 -10.01
C SER A 358 14.07 12.12 -9.04
N SER A 359 13.20 13.12 -9.17
CA SER A 359 11.87 13.16 -8.54
C SER A 359 11.09 11.86 -8.75
N LEU A 360 11.15 11.28 -9.97
CA LEU A 360 10.50 10.00 -10.27
C LEU A 360 11.02 8.85 -9.39
N ALA A 361 12.34 8.79 -9.15
CA ALA A 361 12.92 7.78 -8.27
C ALA A 361 12.48 7.99 -6.82
N PHE A 362 12.41 9.24 -6.36
CA PHE A 362 11.95 9.59 -5.02
C PHE A 362 10.53 9.06 -4.76
N PHE A 363 9.57 9.48 -5.59
CA PHE A 363 8.17 9.11 -5.41
C PHE A 363 7.92 7.61 -5.63
N SER A 364 8.67 6.98 -6.53
CA SER A 364 8.66 5.53 -6.70
C SER A 364 9.10 4.82 -5.42
N LEU A 365 10.21 5.23 -4.79
CA LEU A 365 10.69 4.61 -3.55
C LEU A 365 9.70 4.79 -2.40
N ILE A 366 9.12 5.98 -2.22
CA ILE A 366 8.07 6.23 -1.21
C ILE A 366 6.88 5.28 -1.40
N THR A 367 6.48 5.06 -2.65
CA THR A 367 5.34 4.21 -2.99
C THR A 367 5.64 2.73 -2.75
N ILE A 368 6.83 2.26 -3.15
CA ILE A 368 7.29 0.89 -2.88
C ILE A 368 7.44 0.66 -1.37
N SER A 369 8.07 1.58 -0.64
CA SER A 369 8.22 1.55 0.82
C SER A 369 6.87 1.46 1.53
N THR A 370 5.87 2.23 1.08
CA THR A 370 4.50 2.13 1.60
C THR A 370 3.90 0.75 1.39
N SER A 371 4.13 0.14 0.23
CA SER A 371 3.63 -1.20 -0.06
C SER A 371 4.37 -2.28 0.73
N CYS A 372 5.66 -2.09 1.04
CA CYS A 372 6.37 -2.95 1.98
C CYS A 372 5.74 -2.92 3.37
N VAL A 373 5.36 -1.74 3.89
CA VAL A 373 4.64 -1.64 5.19
C VAL A 373 3.29 -2.35 5.14
N LEU A 374 2.51 -2.08 4.10
CA LEU A 374 1.15 -2.61 3.99
C LEU A 374 1.09 -4.07 3.51
N SER A 375 2.23 -4.67 3.16
CA SER A 375 2.33 -6.04 2.66
C SER A 375 1.87 -7.09 3.67
N ILE A 376 1.87 -6.77 4.98
CA ILE A 376 1.33 -7.64 6.02
C ILE A 376 -0.20 -7.71 5.99
N TYR A 377 -0.89 -6.69 5.46
CA TYR A 377 -2.36 -6.60 5.50
C TYR A 377 -3.03 -6.89 4.17
N SER A 378 -2.38 -6.56 3.06
CA SER A 378 -3.02 -6.71 1.76
C SER A 378 -2.00 -6.65 0.63
N ASP A 379 -2.35 -7.32 -0.47
CA ASP A 379 -1.65 -7.18 -1.73
C ASP A 379 -1.82 -5.76 -2.29
N ASN A 380 -0.75 -4.99 -2.14
CA ASN A 380 -0.58 -3.67 -2.76
C ASN A 380 0.39 -3.72 -3.93
N PHE A 381 1.17 -4.78 -4.13
CA PHE A 381 2.19 -4.82 -5.19
C PHE A 381 1.59 -5.02 -6.57
N THR A 382 0.53 -5.83 -6.68
CA THR A 382 -0.09 -6.17 -7.97
C THR A 382 -1.52 -5.63 -8.06
N ASN A 383 -1.73 -4.46 -7.46
CA ASN A 383 -3.00 -3.73 -7.52
C ASN A 383 -2.90 -2.49 -8.41
N LEU A 384 -3.93 -2.22 -9.22
CA LEU A 384 -3.98 -1.05 -10.10
C LEU A 384 -3.79 0.27 -9.34
N ASN A 385 -4.24 0.35 -8.08
CA ASN A 385 -4.12 1.55 -7.25
C ASN A 385 -2.65 1.87 -6.87
N PHE A 386 -1.76 0.88 -6.97
CA PHE A 386 -0.32 1.02 -6.74
C PHE A 386 0.42 1.19 -8.05
N ILE A 387 0.25 0.26 -9.00
CA ILE A 387 0.93 0.32 -10.30
C ILE A 387 0.54 1.59 -11.06
N GLY A 388 -0.73 2.00 -10.97
CA GLY A 388 -1.23 3.22 -11.57
C GLY A 388 -0.51 4.48 -11.08
N GLN A 389 0.04 4.50 -9.86
CA GLN A 389 0.75 5.69 -9.35
C GLN A 389 2.01 5.95 -10.14
N PHE A 390 2.71 4.88 -10.57
CA PHE A 390 3.88 5.00 -11.42
C PHE A 390 3.51 5.62 -12.77
N ILE A 391 2.35 5.29 -13.35
CA ILE A 391 1.86 5.92 -14.59
C ILE A 391 1.78 7.44 -14.42
N PHE A 392 1.20 7.92 -13.32
CA PHE A 392 1.13 9.36 -13.03
C PHE A 392 2.50 9.97 -12.76
N TYR A 393 3.38 9.30 -12.03
CA TYR A 393 4.75 9.78 -11.83
C TYR A 393 5.52 9.89 -13.14
N PHE A 394 5.41 8.88 -14.02
CA PHE A 394 6.01 8.92 -15.36
C PHE A 394 5.41 10.07 -16.17
N PHE A 395 4.10 10.24 -16.22
CA PHE A 395 3.48 11.33 -16.96
C PHE A 395 3.95 12.73 -16.48
N ILE A 396 4.05 12.91 -15.16
CA ILE A 396 4.44 14.20 -14.57
C ILE A 396 5.93 14.48 -14.78
N PHE A 397 6.81 13.52 -14.51
CA PHE A 397 8.27 13.75 -14.42
C PHE A 397 9.08 13.27 -15.63
N LEU A 398 8.52 12.43 -16.50
CA LEU A 398 9.25 11.96 -17.68
C LEU A 398 9.35 13.11 -18.71
N ARG A 399 10.58 13.45 -19.05
CA ARG A 399 10.90 14.42 -20.09
C ARG A 399 11.30 13.66 -21.36
N PHE A 400 10.37 13.52 -22.29
CA PHE A 400 10.70 12.99 -23.62
C PHE A 400 11.54 14.02 -24.38
N LYS A 401 12.79 13.67 -24.69
CA LYS A 401 13.65 14.42 -25.61
C LYS A 401 13.75 13.63 -26.90
N PHE A 402 13.48 14.28 -28.03
CA PHE A 402 13.67 13.73 -29.38
C PHE A 402 14.44 14.76 -30.20
N ASN A 403 15.54 14.32 -30.82
CA ASN A 403 16.49 15.21 -31.53
C ASN A 403 16.88 16.47 -30.73
N GLY A 404 17.20 16.30 -29.44
CA GLY A 404 17.63 17.41 -28.57
C GLY A 404 16.52 18.39 -28.15
N LYS A 405 15.32 18.29 -28.72
CA LYS A 405 14.13 19.07 -28.33
C LYS A 405 13.23 18.24 -27.43
N THR A 406 12.71 18.83 -26.36
CA THR A 406 11.69 18.20 -25.52
C THR A 406 10.38 18.11 -26.30
N LEU A 407 9.93 16.89 -26.62
CA LEU A 407 8.71 16.61 -27.41
C LEU A 407 7.43 17.04 -26.70
N PHE A 408 7.44 16.96 -25.37
CA PHE A 408 6.37 17.45 -24.52
C PHE A 408 6.95 18.55 -23.63
N PRO A 409 6.80 19.83 -24.02
CA PRO A 409 7.08 20.96 -23.14
C PRO A 409 6.06 21.08 -21.99
#